data_AF-A0A7Y2K470-F1
#
_entry.id   AF-A0A7Y2K470-F1
#
_cell.length_a   1.000
_cell.length_b   1.000
_cell.length_c   1.000
_cell.angle_alpha   90.00
_cell.angle_beta   90.00
_cell.angle_gamma   90.00
#
_symmetry.space_group_name_H-M   'P 1'
#
loop_
_entity.id
_entity.type
_entity.pdbx_description
1 polymer ?
#
loop_
_entity_poly.entity_id
_entity_poly.type
_entity_poly.pdbx_seq_one_letter_code
_entity_poly.pdbx_strand_id
1 'polypeptide(L)'
;LYLVLYKDIKLNKFGLIFNRLPNLEVLEKLSFYSAVIGFITLTISIIIGIIWLPIAFPDFSYFDPKLISTSLVWILYCVGIWSKVFGKWRGRKLVRLSISGFIVAILSIIMSNFIAQSFHSFY
;
A
#
# COMPACT_ATOMS: atom_id res chain seq x y z
N LEU A 1 -5.42 -14.26 1.89
CA LEU A 1 -6.74 -14.45 2.55
C LEU A 1 -7.88 -14.54 1.52
N TYR A 2 -8.25 -13.47 0.81
CA TYR A 2 -9.32 -13.51 -0.20
C TYR A 2 -9.12 -14.60 -1.27
N LEU A 3 -7.92 -14.73 -1.84
CA LEU A 3 -7.65 -15.74 -2.87
C LEU A 3 -7.81 -17.18 -2.37
N VAL A 4 -7.45 -17.43 -1.10
CA VAL A 4 -7.55 -18.76 -0.49
C VAL A 4 -9.02 -19.11 -0.34
N LEU A 5 -9.83 -18.21 0.25
CA LEU A 5 -11.27 -18.42 0.40
C LEU A 5 -11.96 -18.57 -0.96
N TYR A 6 -11.64 -17.73 -1.95
CA TYR A 6 -12.19 -17.85 -3.31
C TYR A 6 -11.86 -19.19 -3.99
N LYS A 7 -10.64 -19.70 -3.78
CA LYS A 7 -10.20 -20.98 -4.32
C LYS A 7 -10.92 -22.15 -3.64
N ASP A 8 -11.11 -22.08 -2.33
CA ASP A 8 -11.80 -23.12 -1.55
C ASP A 8 -13.30 -23.22 -1.91
N ILE A 9 -13.99 -22.06 -2.11
CA ILE A 9 -15.37 -22.03 -2.65
C ILE A 9 -15.42 -22.73 -4.01
N LYS A 10 -14.48 -22.41 -4.91
CA LYS A 10 -14.49 -22.96 -6.28
C LYS A 10 -14.17 -24.46 -6.33
N LEU A 11 -13.41 -24.95 -5.36
CA LEU A 11 -12.99 -26.35 -5.28
C LEU A 11 -13.91 -27.23 -4.41
N ASN A 12 -15.01 -26.68 -3.86
CA ASN A 12 -15.89 -27.34 -2.89
C ASN A 12 -15.12 -27.96 -1.70
N LYS A 13 -13.94 -27.43 -1.38
CA LYS A 13 -13.13 -27.89 -0.24
C LYS A 13 -13.43 -26.99 0.94
N PHE A 14 -14.44 -27.37 1.72
CA PHE A 14 -14.75 -26.75 3.01
C PHE A 14 -13.76 -27.25 4.08
N GLY A 15 -12.49 -26.90 3.94
CA GLY A 15 -11.46 -27.19 4.95
C GLY A 15 -11.60 -26.31 6.19
N LEU A 16 -10.85 -26.61 7.25
CA LEU A 16 -10.84 -25.88 8.54
C LEU A 16 -10.66 -24.35 8.41
N ILE A 17 -9.97 -23.90 7.36
CA ILE A 17 -9.73 -22.48 7.08
C ILE A 17 -11.02 -21.76 6.67
N PHE A 18 -11.95 -22.45 6.01
CA PHE A 18 -13.23 -21.89 5.55
C PHE A 18 -14.15 -21.51 6.72
N ASN A 19 -14.22 -22.35 7.75
CA ASN A 19 -15.08 -22.12 8.92
C ASN A 19 -14.61 -20.96 9.81
N ARG A 20 -13.35 -20.54 9.70
CA ARG A 20 -12.80 -19.43 10.51
C ARG A 20 -12.75 -18.10 9.75
N LEU A 21 -12.95 -18.11 8.43
CA LEU A 21 -12.86 -16.90 7.63
C LEU A 21 -14.24 -16.29 7.41
N PRO A 22 -14.40 -14.97 7.66
CA PRO A 22 -15.65 -14.28 7.37
C PRO A 22 -15.90 -14.26 5.86
N ASN A 23 -17.16 -14.05 5.47
CA ASN A 23 -17.61 -14.07 4.08
C ASN A 23 -16.70 -13.22 3.15
N LEU A 24 -16.59 -13.64 1.89
CA LEU A 24 -15.72 -13.06 0.87
C LEU A 24 -15.92 -11.54 0.73
N GLU A 25 -17.16 -11.06 0.89
CA GLU A 25 -17.51 -9.64 0.87
C GLU A 25 -16.97 -8.87 2.08
N VAL A 26 -16.97 -9.47 3.27
CA VAL A 26 -16.42 -8.88 4.50
C VAL A 26 -14.91 -8.74 4.36
N LEU A 27 -14.26 -9.77 3.84
CA LEU A 27 -12.81 -9.78 3.61
C LEU A 27 -12.39 -8.72 2.58
N GLU A 28 -13.20 -8.50 1.55
CA GLU A 28 -13.02 -7.43 0.57
C GLU A 28 -13.18 -6.04 1.21
N LYS A 29 -14.21 -5.83 2.05
CA LYS A 29 -14.42 -4.59 2.79
C LYS A 29 -13.28 -4.28 3.77
N LEU A 30 -12.84 -5.28 4.55
CA LEU A 30 -11.73 -5.13 5.49
C LEU A 30 -10.43 -4.76 4.77
N SER A 31 -10.13 -5.42 3.66
CA SER A 31 -8.94 -5.10 2.86
C SER A 31 -8.99 -3.68 2.32
N PHE A 32 -10.17 -3.22 1.86
CA PHE A 32 -10.35 -1.86 1.38
C PHE A 32 -10.21 -0.83 2.50
N TYR A 33 -10.87 -1.02 3.64
CA TYR A 33 -10.77 -0.09 4.77
C TYR A 33 -9.34 -0.01 5.31
N SER A 34 -8.64 -1.14 5.42
CA SER A 34 -7.23 -1.15 5.81
C SER A 34 -6.38 -0.32 4.84
N ALA A 35 -6.62 -0.43 3.53
CA ALA A 35 -5.90 0.38 2.53
C ALA A 35 -6.23 1.88 2.65
N VAL A 36 -7.49 2.24 2.87
CA VAL A 36 -7.90 3.64 3.07
C VAL A 36 -7.28 4.23 4.33
N ILE A 37 -7.28 3.49 5.44
CA ILE A 37 -6.62 3.92 6.68
C ILE A 37 -5.12 4.12 6.44
N GLY A 38 -4.46 3.18 5.75
CA GLY A 38 -3.05 3.31 5.37
C GLY A 38 -2.77 4.56 4.55
N PHE A 39 -3.62 4.87 3.56
CA PHE A 39 -3.50 6.08 2.75
C PHE A 39 -3.65 7.38 3.56
N ILE A 40 -4.60 7.44 4.48
CA ILE A 40 -4.81 8.61 5.35
C ILE A 40 -3.58 8.82 6.23
N THR A 41 -3.10 7.77 6.89
CA THR A 41 -1.91 7.84 7.74
C THR A 41 -0.67 8.25 6.94
N LEU A 42 -0.49 7.71 5.74
CA LEU A 42 0.60 8.09 4.83
C LEU A 42 0.51 9.57 4.44
N THR A 43 -0.69 10.06 4.12
CA THR A 43 -0.92 11.46 3.74
C THR A 43 -0.55 12.40 4.89
N ILE A 44 -0.97 12.08 6.12
CA ILE A 44 -0.60 12.83 7.32
C ILE A 44 0.92 12.83 7.50
N SER A 45 1.56 11.67 7.35
CA SER A 45 3.01 11.54 7.48
C SER A 45 3.77 12.39 6.46
N ILE A 46 3.29 12.46 5.21
CA ILE A 46 3.90 13.29 4.15
C ILE A 46 3.74 14.77 4.49
N ILE A 47 2.54 15.21 4.92
CA ILE A 47 2.28 16.60 5.30
C ILE A 47 3.20 17.03 6.45
N ILE A 48 3.30 16.21 7.50
CA ILE A 48 4.19 16.47 8.63
C ILE A 48 5.65 16.57 8.15
N GLY A 49 6.08 15.63 7.29
CA GLY A 49 7.43 15.63 6.72
C GLY A 49 7.74 16.90 5.94
N ILE A 50 6.86 17.32 5.02
CA ILE A 50 7.05 18.52 4.19
C ILE A 50 7.13 19.78 5.03
N ILE A 51 6.32 19.90 6.09
CA ILE A 51 6.35 21.08 6.98
C ILE A 51 7.64 21.10 7.82
N TRP A 52 8.09 19.93 8.30
CA TRP A 52 9.20 19.84 9.23
C TRP A 52 10.59 19.85 8.56
N LEU A 53 10.71 19.32 7.34
CA LEU A 53 11.98 19.20 6.61
C LEU A 53 12.72 20.54 6.41
N PRO A 54 12.06 21.63 5.96
CA PRO A 54 12.70 22.94 5.81
C PRO A 54 13.15 23.57 7.14
N ILE A 55 12.55 23.15 8.26
CA ILE A 55 12.85 23.66 9.61
C ILE A 55 14.04 22.90 10.21
N ALA A 56 14.13 21.59 9.95
CA ALA A 56 15.16 20.73 10.50
C ALA A 56 16.49 20.78 9.73
N PHE A 57 16.45 21.03 8.42
CA PHE A 57 17.62 21.01 7.55
C PHE A 57 17.69 22.27 6.67
N PRO A 58 18.68 23.16 6.89
CA PRO A 58 18.87 24.38 6.08
C PRO A 58 19.12 24.11 4.60
N ASP A 59 19.77 22.98 4.27
CA ASP A 59 20.13 22.56 2.90
C ASP A 59 19.15 21.52 2.31
N PHE A 60 17.88 21.54 2.75
CA PHE A 60 16.88 20.58 2.28
C PHE A 60 16.52 20.78 0.80
N SER A 61 16.45 19.67 0.05
CA SER A 61 15.97 19.65 -1.33
C SER A 61 14.69 18.82 -1.46
N TYR A 62 13.68 19.36 -2.15
CA TYR A 62 12.44 18.65 -2.47
C TYR A 62 12.66 17.41 -3.37
N PHE A 63 13.84 17.28 -3.98
CA PHE A 63 14.23 16.10 -4.76
C PHE A 63 14.85 14.99 -3.89
N ASP A 64 14.72 15.07 -2.57
CA ASP A 64 15.18 14.02 -1.69
C ASP A 64 14.53 12.66 -2.07
N PRO A 65 15.34 11.60 -2.24
CA PRO A 65 14.86 10.27 -2.61
C PRO A 65 13.76 9.73 -1.70
N LYS A 66 13.75 10.17 -0.43
CA LYS A 66 12.75 9.83 0.56
C LYS A 66 11.39 10.50 0.27
N LEU A 67 11.39 11.75 -0.17
CA LEU A 67 10.17 12.42 -0.63
C LEU A 67 9.63 11.76 -1.89
N ILE A 68 10.50 11.50 -2.88
CA ILE A 68 10.08 10.93 -4.17
C ILE A 68 9.47 9.53 -3.97
N SER A 69 10.13 8.68 -3.19
CA SER A 69 9.64 7.31 -2.92
C SER A 69 8.30 7.32 -2.17
N THR A 70 8.14 8.16 -1.14
CA THR A 70 6.87 8.28 -0.40
C THR A 70 5.74 8.87 -1.25
N SER A 71 6.02 9.86 -2.10
CA SER A 71 5.07 10.38 -3.08
C SER A 71 4.64 9.33 -4.11
N LEU A 72 5.55 8.47 -4.57
CA LEU A 72 5.23 7.38 -5.49
C LEU A 72 4.25 6.37 -4.86
N VAL A 73 4.48 5.97 -3.61
CA VAL A 73 3.54 5.12 -2.85
C VAL A 73 2.18 5.81 -2.70
N TRP A 74 2.18 7.11 -2.39
CA TRP A 74 0.95 7.89 -2.25
C TRP A 74 0.11 7.88 -3.53
N ILE A 75 0.73 8.06 -4.69
CA ILE A 75 0.06 7.99 -6.01
C ILE A 75 -0.58 6.62 -6.22
N LEU A 76 0.08 5.53 -5.84
CA LEU A 76 -0.44 4.18 -6.04
C LEU A 76 -1.64 3.86 -5.17
N TYR A 77 -1.61 4.31 -3.91
CA TYR A 77 -2.80 4.26 -3.06
C TYR A 77 -3.94 5.07 -3.66
N CYS A 78 -3.67 6.28 -4.16
CA CYS A 78 -4.66 7.14 -4.80
C CYS A 78 -5.30 6.44 -6.01
N VAL A 79 -4.50 5.90 -6.94
CA VAL A 79 -4.98 5.13 -8.10
C VAL A 79 -5.76 3.89 -7.69
N GLY A 80 -5.30 3.17 -6.66
CA GLY A 80 -5.97 1.97 -6.17
C GLY A 80 -7.34 2.25 -5.56
N ILE A 81 -7.45 3.30 -4.75
CA ILE A 81 -8.71 3.77 -4.17
C ILE A 81 -9.63 4.32 -5.26
N TRP A 82 -9.11 5.14 -6.17
CA TRP A 82 -9.87 5.70 -7.30
C TRP A 82 -10.47 4.59 -8.17
N SER A 83 -9.67 3.56 -8.49
CA SER A 83 -10.11 2.41 -9.28
C SER A 83 -11.22 1.61 -8.58
N LYS A 84 -11.26 1.61 -7.25
CA LYS A 84 -12.30 0.92 -6.45
C LYS A 84 -13.57 1.76 -6.28
N VAL A 85 -13.44 3.08 -6.12
CA VAL A 85 -14.58 3.99 -5.94
C VAL A 85 -15.31 4.23 -7.26
N PHE A 86 -14.56 4.48 -8.35
CA PHE A 86 -15.13 4.80 -9.66
C PHE A 86 -15.26 3.59 -10.58
N GLY A 87 -14.42 2.55 -10.40
CA GLY A 87 -14.55 1.31 -11.15
C GLY A 87 -15.59 0.40 -10.51
N LYS A 88 -16.52 -0.18 -11.30
CA LYS A 88 -17.40 -1.29 -10.88
C LYS A 88 -16.65 -2.61 -10.61
N TRP A 89 -15.40 -2.53 -10.16
CA TRP A 89 -14.52 -3.67 -10.03
C TRP A 89 -14.94 -4.41 -8.76
N ARG A 90 -15.39 -5.66 -8.92
CA ARG A 90 -15.69 -6.60 -7.84
C ARG A 90 -14.83 -7.85 -8.00
N GLY A 91 -14.45 -8.46 -6.88
CA GLY A 91 -13.74 -9.73 -6.83
C GLY A 91 -12.32 -9.74 -7.40
N ARG A 92 -12.00 -10.62 -8.37
CA ARG A 92 -10.61 -10.91 -8.83
C ARG A 92 -9.84 -9.67 -9.30
N LYS A 93 -10.53 -8.62 -9.78
CA LYS A 93 -9.89 -7.37 -10.22
C LYS A 93 -9.34 -6.55 -9.05
N LEU A 94 -10.03 -6.54 -7.91
CA LEU A 94 -9.52 -5.89 -6.69
C LEU A 94 -8.30 -6.58 -6.13
N VAL A 95 -8.32 -7.91 -6.14
CA VAL A 95 -7.21 -8.70 -5.61
C VAL A 95 -5.93 -8.42 -6.38
N ARG A 96 -6.00 -8.31 -7.71
CA ARG A 96 -4.84 -7.94 -8.54
C ARG A 96 -4.33 -6.53 -8.20
N LEU A 97 -5.23 -5.60 -7.90
CA LEU A 97 -4.90 -4.25 -7.48
C LEU A 97 -4.25 -4.21 -6.09
N SER A 98 -4.74 -5.00 -5.12
CA SER A 98 -4.12 -5.12 -3.80
C SER A 98 -2.73 -5.77 -3.88
N ILE A 99 -2.56 -6.79 -4.74
CA ILE A 99 -1.26 -7.43 -4.97
C ILE A 99 -0.29 -6.45 -5.63
N SER A 100 -0.72 -5.73 -6.68
CA SER A 100 0.13 -4.70 -7.30
C SER A 100 0.49 -3.61 -6.30
N GLY A 101 -0.47 -3.12 -5.50
CA GLY A 101 -0.21 -2.12 -4.47
C GLY A 101 0.80 -2.61 -3.41
N PHE A 102 0.69 -3.88 -2.98
CA PHE A 102 1.63 -4.48 -2.04
C PHE A 102 3.05 -4.64 -2.63
N ILE A 103 3.14 -5.08 -3.88
CA ILE A 103 4.43 -5.18 -4.59
C ILE A 103 5.09 -3.81 -4.66
N VAL A 104 4.34 -2.76 -4.99
CA VAL A 104 4.95 -1.44 -5.07
C VAL A 104 5.26 -0.83 -3.70
N ALA A 105 4.49 -1.13 -2.66
CA ALA A 105 4.85 -0.75 -1.29
C ALA A 105 6.20 -1.38 -0.89
N ILE A 106 6.43 -2.66 -1.22
CA ILE A 106 7.72 -3.33 -1.02
C ILE A 106 8.81 -2.65 -1.85
N LEU A 107 8.57 -2.41 -3.14
CA LEU A 107 9.54 -1.73 -4.01
C LEU A 107 9.90 -0.33 -3.48
N SER A 108 8.96 0.39 -2.88
CA SER A 108 9.25 1.69 -2.28
C SER A 108 10.15 1.59 -1.06
N ILE A 109 10.00 0.56 -0.23
CA ILE A 109 10.88 0.31 0.92
C ILE A 109 12.28 -0.09 0.42
N ILE A 110 12.35 -0.88 -0.63
CA ILE A 110 13.63 -1.27 -1.26
C ILE A 110 14.30 -0.02 -1.85
N MET A 111 13.58 0.79 -2.63
CA MET A 111 14.11 2.01 -3.23
C MET A 111 14.60 2.99 -2.17
N SER A 112 13.85 3.19 -1.08
CA SER A 112 14.30 4.09 0.00
C SER A 112 15.54 3.57 0.73
N ASN A 113 15.66 2.25 0.95
CA ASN A 113 16.83 1.66 1.60
C ASN A 113 18.07 1.61 0.69
N PHE A 114 17.92 1.29 -0.59
CA PHE A 114 19.04 1.24 -1.54
C PHE A 114 19.66 2.62 -1.75
N ILE A 115 18.87 3.68 -1.76
CA ILE A 115 19.41 5.03 -1.87
C ILE A 115 19.92 5.56 -0.51
N ALA A 116 19.32 5.16 0.62
CA ALA A 116 19.86 5.51 1.95
C ALA A 116 21.26 4.91 2.21
N GLN A 117 21.59 3.74 1.65
CA GLN A 117 22.95 3.19 1.70
C GLN A 117 23.99 4.07 0.98
N SER A 118 23.58 4.90 0.02
CA SER A 118 24.49 5.81 -0.68
C SER A 118 24.98 6.98 0.19
N PHE A 119 24.40 7.18 1.39
CA PHE A 119 24.80 8.22 2.35
C PHE A 119 25.71 7.70 3.48
N HIS A 120 26.05 6.40 3.49
CA HIS A 120 27.03 5.83 4.42
C HIS A 120 28.25 5.27 3.68
N SER A 121 28.87 6.07 2.81
CA SER A 121 30.33 5.99 2.68
C SER A 121 30.94 6.79 3.84
N PHE A 122 31.04 6.14 5.01
CA PHE A 122 31.89 6.65 6.07
C PHE A 122 33.34 6.52 5.57
N TYR A 123 33.99 7.66 5.32
CA TYR A 123 35.43 7.78 5.46
C TYR A 123 35.75 7.97 6.96
#